data_AF-A0A3D8HKQ7-F1
#
_entry.id   AF-A0A3D8HKQ7-F1
#
_cell.length_a   1.000
_cell.length_b   1.000
_cell.length_c   1.000
_cell.angle_alpha   90.00
_cell.angle_beta   90.00
_cell.angle_gamma   90.00
#
_symmetry.space_group_name_H-M   'P 1'
#
loop_
_entity.id
_entity.type
_entity.pdbx_description
1 polymer ?
#
loop_
_entity_poly.entity_id
_entity_poly.type
_entity_poly.pdbx_seq_one_letter_code
_entity_poly.pdbx_strand_id
1 'polypeptide(L)'
;MKNGYEKIQPLKHKNILLCVSGSIAAYKAIEILSGLKKLGANVAVVLSEEAKRFISPLSFEAISHTQVLHKYTESWVDFGKSLDFCDSNFCGNLPADFRADSIKVPCVDSTADSHTDSLSDSSVSKSSTADFAPSYPHPKSHIAYAKWAHIVLLAPATANTIAKLAYGIADNLIVQTLLATKHTQILLAPAMNTQMFLSPQVQSALDRLQDYGYEIIPPKEALLACDEYGIGALAEVEEIIFRTLRASYMRDLPLKIKNPSKDSKQNNFSQSDFKRKNFVQNGFLQSGFWAGREVIITGGGATSPIDTVRAISNHSSGKQAIAIAKAAYTLGAKVTLISSKIDSFLPSQIECIDAQSNDNYKEAIESKLRDFDSFGDCANFGGFDDSTKSKNIKDKTPSERKKPVLFMAAALCDYALQSPKTYKIKKSTSPNLTLELQSCEDVLASIDSEKIYKVGFKAESITQKNEKNATENTLEDALKNAKKMLRRVNEGGKGCSCVCLNAISKSSTPFGAEDNSFYLLDSRALHDESSDACENIAFLPLQSKLELSYQILDFVQSSLQGSVFTKSLSSTKSNTAKNK
;
A
#
# COMPACT_ATOMS: atom_id res chain seq x y z
N MET A 1 -27.06 14.59 7.58
CA MET A 1 -25.90 15.35 7.06
C MET A 1 -24.89 14.36 6.51
N LYS A 2 -24.72 14.28 5.19
CA LYS A 2 -23.69 13.44 4.57
C LYS A 2 -22.35 14.16 4.81
N ASN A 3 -21.53 13.65 5.73
CA ASN A 3 -20.18 14.16 5.93
C ASN A 3 -19.39 13.95 4.63
N GLY A 4 -19.23 15.02 3.86
CA GLY A 4 -18.55 15.04 2.57
C GLY A 4 -17.03 14.94 2.72
N TYR A 5 -16.54 13.84 3.27
CA TYR A 5 -15.12 13.48 3.19
C TYR A 5 -14.99 12.43 2.08
N GLU A 6 -14.27 12.76 1.01
CA GLU A 6 -13.94 11.79 -0.02
C GLU A 6 -13.07 10.68 0.59
N LYS A 7 -13.54 9.44 0.45
CA LYS A 7 -12.82 8.23 0.84
C LYS A 7 -11.47 8.18 0.11
N ILE A 8 -10.38 7.83 0.80
CA ILE A 8 -9.09 7.74 0.11
C ILE A 8 -9.15 6.58 -0.89
N GLN A 9 -8.80 6.88 -2.14
CA GLN A 9 -8.72 5.90 -3.23
C GLN A 9 -7.26 5.83 -3.72
N PRO A 10 -6.41 5.00 -3.11
CA PRO A 10 -4.98 4.95 -3.45
C PRO A 10 -4.71 4.51 -4.90
N LEU A 11 -5.67 3.83 -5.54
CA LEU A 11 -5.58 3.37 -6.93
C LEU A 11 -6.43 4.20 -7.88
N LYS A 12 -6.90 5.38 -7.48
CA LYS A 12 -7.66 6.28 -8.35
C LYS A 12 -6.88 6.51 -9.66
N HIS A 13 -7.56 6.33 -10.79
CA HIS A 13 -6.98 6.43 -12.15
C HIS A 13 -5.92 5.38 -12.50
N LYS A 14 -5.77 4.30 -11.72
CA LYS A 14 -4.86 3.20 -12.05
C LYS A 14 -5.59 2.11 -12.82
N ASN A 15 -5.08 1.81 -14.01
CA ASN A 15 -5.54 0.72 -14.87
C ASN A 15 -4.81 -0.56 -14.48
N ILE A 16 -5.54 -1.54 -13.96
CA ILE A 16 -5.01 -2.83 -13.54
C ILE A 16 -5.61 -3.91 -14.42
N LEU A 17 -4.75 -4.69 -15.04
CA LEU A 17 -5.15 -5.85 -15.81
C LEU A 17 -5.06 -7.10 -14.94
N LEU A 18 -6.19 -7.73 -14.66
CA LEU A 18 -6.27 -8.98 -13.91
C LEU A 18 -6.38 -10.16 -14.88
N CYS A 19 -5.32 -10.94 -15.00
CA CYS A 19 -5.30 -12.20 -15.74
C CYS A 19 -5.57 -13.38 -14.79
N VAL A 20 -6.45 -14.30 -15.17
CA VAL A 20 -6.86 -15.43 -14.31
C VAL A 20 -6.68 -16.75 -15.06
N SER A 21 -5.81 -17.63 -14.57
CA SER A 21 -5.57 -18.96 -15.15
C SER A 21 -6.40 -20.06 -14.49
N GLY A 22 -6.48 -21.24 -15.12
CA GLY A 22 -7.33 -22.36 -14.69
C GLY A 22 -6.86 -23.07 -13.41
N SER A 23 -7.21 -22.52 -12.25
CA SER A 23 -6.90 -23.07 -10.93
C SER A 23 -8.15 -23.14 -10.06
N ILE A 24 -8.17 -24.08 -9.10
CA ILE A 24 -9.22 -24.17 -8.07
C ILE A 24 -9.35 -22.87 -7.26
N ALA A 25 -8.27 -22.08 -7.16
CA ALA A 25 -8.28 -20.79 -6.47
C ALA A 25 -8.84 -19.63 -7.33
N ALA A 26 -9.33 -19.88 -8.55
CA ALA A 26 -9.80 -18.83 -9.46
C ALA A 26 -10.97 -18.00 -8.87
N TYR A 27 -11.79 -18.58 -7.98
CA TYR A 27 -12.87 -17.84 -7.31
C TYR A 27 -12.35 -16.66 -6.47
N LYS A 28 -11.14 -16.75 -5.89
CA LYS A 28 -10.52 -15.66 -5.13
C LYS A 28 -10.18 -14.44 -5.99
N ALA A 29 -10.07 -14.61 -7.32
CA ALA A 29 -9.86 -13.49 -8.23
C ALA A 29 -11.03 -12.48 -8.22
N ILE A 30 -12.23 -12.91 -7.83
CA ILE A 30 -13.38 -12.02 -7.62
C ILE A 30 -13.17 -11.10 -6.41
N GLU A 31 -12.65 -11.66 -5.31
CA GLU A 31 -12.33 -10.87 -4.11
C GLU A 31 -11.20 -9.87 -4.41
N ILE A 32 -10.18 -10.29 -5.16
CA ILE A 32 -9.10 -9.42 -5.65
C ILE A 32 -9.69 -8.27 -6.49
N LEU A 33 -10.52 -8.58 -7.51
CA LEU A 33 -11.18 -7.58 -8.35
C LEU A 33 -12.00 -6.58 -7.50
N SER A 34 -12.82 -7.09 -6.59
CA SER A 34 -13.64 -6.26 -5.70
C SER A 34 -12.79 -5.35 -4.82
N GLY A 35 -11.72 -5.88 -4.23
CA GLY A 35 -10.79 -5.13 -3.39
C GLY A 35 -10.09 -4.00 -4.15
N LEU A 36 -9.58 -4.29 -5.36
CA LEU A 36 -8.93 -3.28 -6.21
C LEU A 36 -9.91 -2.17 -6.65
N LYS A 37 -11.16 -2.52 -7.01
CA LYS A 37 -12.21 -1.54 -7.33
C LYS A 37 -12.58 -0.66 -6.14
N LYS A 38 -12.68 -1.22 -4.93
CA LYS A 38 -12.93 -0.47 -3.68
C LYS A 38 -11.83 0.56 -3.38
N LEU A 39 -10.62 0.32 -3.85
CA LEU A 39 -9.46 1.22 -3.74
C LEU A 39 -9.38 2.25 -4.89
N GLY A 40 -10.33 2.24 -5.83
CA GLY A 40 -10.45 3.21 -6.92
C GLY A 40 -9.82 2.80 -8.24
N ALA A 41 -9.33 1.55 -8.38
CA ALA A 41 -8.72 1.09 -9.62
C ALA A 41 -9.75 0.89 -10.75
N ASN A 42 -9.34 1.18 -11.98
CA ASN A 42 -9.99 0.65 -13.16
C ASN A 42 -9.44 -0.76 -13.39
N VAL A 43 -10.30 -1.78 -13.42
CA VAL A 43 -9.84 -3.16 -13.57
C VAL A 43 -10.48 -3.78 -14.80
N ALA A 44 -9.64 -4.27 -15.71
CA ALA A 44 -10.05 -5.10 -16.85
C ALA A 44 -9.57 -6.54 -16.62
N VAL A 45 -10.33 -7.52 -17.11
CA VAL A 45 -10.08 -8.94 -16.80
C VAL A 45 -9.81 -9.73 -18.07
N VAL A 46 -8.79 -10.60 -18.03
CA VAL A 46 -8.50 -11.60 -19.08
C VAL A 46 -8.62 -12.99 -18.47
N LEU A 47 -9.49 -13.83 -19.04
CA LEU A 47 -9.65 -15.22 -18.61
C LEU A 47 -9.01 -16.18 -19.62
N SER A 48 -8.35 -17.21 -19.10
CA SER A 48 -8.07 -18.43 -19.86
C SER A 48 -9.35 -19.24 -20.06
N GLU A 49 -9.38 -20.09 -21.08
CA GLU A 49 -10.52 -20.98 -21.29
C GLU A 49 -10.63 -22.04 -20.18
N GLU A 50 -9.51 -22.42 -19.57
CA GLU A 50 -9.47 -23.32 -18.42
C GLU A 50 -10.05 -22.66 -17.16
N ALA A 51 -9.82 -21.36 -16.94
CA ALA A 51 -10.41 -20.62 -15.82
C ALA A 51 -11.95 -20.61 -15.87
N LYS A 52 -12.53 -20.59 -17.07
CA LYS A 52 -14.00 -20.61 -17.26
C LYS A 52 -14.67 -21.87 -16.74
N ARG A 53 -13.91 -22.95 -16.50
CA ARG A 53 -14.42 -24.20 -15.87
C ARG A 53 -14.60 -24.06 -14.36
N PHE A 54 -13.91 -23.11 -13.73
CA PHE A 54 -13.99 -22.84 -12.30
C PHE A 54 -14.87 -21.64 -11.99
N ILE A 55 -14.88 -20.64 -12.88
CA ILE A 55 -15.59 -19.39 -12.64
C ILE A 55 -16.13 -18.78 -13.93
N SER A 56 -17.37 -18.31 -13.89
CA SER A 56 -18.03 -17.70 -15.06
C SER A 56 -17.49 -16.30 -15.35
N PRO A 57 -17.26 -15.93 -16.63
CA PRO A 57 -16.95 -14.55 -17.01
C PRO A 57 -17.94 -13.54 -16.43
N LEU A 58 -19.23 -13.88 -16.39
CA LEU A 58 -20.31 -13.00 -15.89
C LEU A 58 -20.06 -12.50 -14.46
N SER A 59 -19.42 -13.32 -13.60
CA SER A 59 -19.08 -12.93 -12.23
C SER A 59 -18.10 -11.75 -12.18
N PHE A 60 -17.16 -11.68 -13.13
CA PHE A 60 -16.23 -10.55 -13.25
C PHE A 60 -16.90 -9.34 -13.89
N GLU A 61 -17.74 -9.55 -14.91
CA GLU A 61 -18.44 -8.48 -15.62
C GLU A 61 -19.39 -7.70 -14.69
N ALA A 62 -20.06 -8.40 -13.78
CA ALA A 62 -20.95 -7.81 -12.79
C ALA A 62 -20.25 -6.80 -11.85
N ILE A 63 -18.95 -6.99 -11.57
CA ILE A 63 -18.17 -6.14 -10.65
C ILE A 63 -17.32 -5.12 -11.41
N SER A 64 -16.71 -5.53 -12.52
CA SER A 64 -15.88 -4.63 -13.34
C SER A 64 -16.71 -3.64 -14.14
N HIS A 65 -17.95 -4.00 -14.49
CA HIS A 65 -18.82 -3.31 -15.45
C HIS A 65 -18.23 -3.27 -16.87
N THR A 66 -17.42 -4.27 -17.19
CA THR A 66 -16.77 -4.43 -18.50
C THR A 66 -16.80 -5.88 -18.94
N GLN A 67 -16.97 -6.11 -20.24
CA GLN A 67 -16.88 -7.45 -20.80
C GLN A 67 -15.48 -8.03 -20.57
N VAL A 68 -15.42 -9.29 -20.14
CA VAL A 68 -14.16 -10.01 -19.95
C VAL A 68 -13.53 -10.35 -21.29
N LEU A 69 -12.20 -10.16 -21.41
CA LEU A 69 -11.45 -10.62 -22.57
C LEU A 69 -11.15 -12.12 -22.43
N HIS A 70 -11.60 -12.90 -23.41
CA HIS A 70 -11.27 -14.31 -23.58
C HIS A 70 -11.45 -14.69 -25.06
N LYS A 71 -11.22 -15.95 -25.44
CA LYS A 71 -11.05 -16.36 -26.85
C LYS A 71 -12.20 -15.94 -27.78
N TYR A 72 -13.42 -15.88 -27.26
CA TYR A 72 -14.63 -15.59 -28.04
C TYR A 72 -15.09 -14.13 -27.95
N THR A 73 -14.49 -13.33 -27.06
CA THR A 73 -14.79 -11.90 -26.94
C THR A 73 -13.69 -11.03 -27.55
N GLU A 74 -12.56 -11.62 -27.96
CA GLU A 74 -11.53 -10.92 -28.69
C GLU A 74 -12.07 -10.40 -30.03
N SER A 75 -11.85 -9.12 -30.30
CA SER A 75 -12.21 -8.47 -31.55
C SER A 75 -11.23 -7.34 -31.86
N TRP A 76 -10.87 -7.26 -33.13
CA TRP A 76 -10.03 -6.19 -33.69
C TRP A 76 -10.85 -4.99 -34.19
N VAL A 77 -12.18 -5.09 -34.15
CA VAL A 77 -13.07 -4.03 -34.59
C VAL A 77 -13.20 -2.98 -33.48
N ASP A 78 -12.89 -1.73 -33.81
CA ASP A 78 -13.02 -0.59 -32.90
C ASP A 78 -14.43 0.02 -33.04
N PHE A 79 -15.39 -0.51 -32.28
CA PHE A 79 -16.73 0.07 -32.18
C PHE A 79 -16.77 1.34 -31.31
N GLY A 80 -15.63 1.80 -30.77
CA GLY A 80 -15.51 2.92 -29.83
C GLY A 80 -15.32 4.29 -30.48
N LYS A 81 -15.22 4.36 -31.81
CA LYS A 81 -15.42 5.59 -32.59
C LYS A 81 -16.79 5.48 -33.25
N SER A 82 -17.61 6.53 -33.13
CA SER A 82 -18.84 6.62 -33.90
C SER A 82 -18.52 6.29 -35.36
N LEU A 83 -19.14 5.22 -35.87
CA LEU A 83 -19.31 5.12 -37.30
C LEU A 83 -20.28 6.22 -37.69
N ASP A 84 -19.78 7.32 -38.23
CA ASP A 84 -20.57 8.21 -39.07
C ASP A 84 -20.91 7.44 -40.34
N PHE A 85 -21.85 6.49 -40.25
CA PHE A 85 -22.52 5.93 -41.42
C PHE A 85 -23.57 6.95 -41.86
N CYS A 86 -23.10 8.03 -42.47
CA CYS A 86 -23.90 8.90 -43.31
C CYS A 86 -23.23 9.02 -44.69
N ASP A 87 -22.89 7.86 -45.28
CA ASP A 87 -22.78 7.75 -46.73
C ASP A 87 -24.06 7.10 -47.23
N SER A 88 -24.98 7.93 -47.71
CA SER A 88 -26.26 7.58 -48.34
C SER A 88 -26.11 6.83 -49.68
N ASN A 89 -24.94 6.27 -49.98
CA ASN A 89 -24.64 5.63 -51.27
C ASN A 89 -24.25 4.14 -51.19
N PHE A 90 -24.46 3.47 -50.05
CA PHE A 90 -24.25 2.01 -49.94
C PHE A 90 -25.54 1.22 -49.66
N CYS A 91 -26.70 1.75 -50.07
CA CYS A 91 -27.93 0.98 -50.22
C CYS A 91 -28.08 0.53 -51.68
N GLY A 92 -27.37 -0.53 -52.04
CA GLY A 92 -27.47 -1.10 -53.38
C GLY A 92 -26.41 -2.15 -53.64
N ASN A 93 -26.45 -3.26 -52.90
CA ASN A 93 -26.00 -4.60 -53.29
C ASN A 93 -25.81 -5.48 -52.03
N LEU A 94 -26.90 -6.06 -51.54
CA LEU A 94 -26.85 -7.22 -50.65
C LEU A 94 -27.61 -8.38 -51.35
N PRO A 95 -27.02 -9.60 -51.42
CA PRO A 95 -27.67 -10.76 -52.02
C PRO A 95 -28.96 -11.15 -51.27
N ALA A 96 -29.92 -11.71 -52.00
CA ALA A 96 -31.31 -11.95 -51.58
C ALA A 96 -31.53 -13.08 -50.56
N ASP A 97 -30.51 -13.51 -49.81
CA ASP A 97 -30.55 -14.79 -49.08
C ASP A 97 -30.63 -14.66 -47.56
N PHE A 98 -30.73 -13.44 -47.02
CA PHE A 98 -30.95 -13.20 -45.59
C PHE A 98 -32.26 -12.43 -45.34
N ARG A 99 -33.39 -13.07 -45.64
CA ARG A 99 -34.69 -12.70 -45.07
C ARG A 99 -35.32 -13.93 -44.44
N ALA A 100 -35.20 -14.05 -43.13
CA ALA A 100 -36.13 -14.81 -42.29
C ALA A 100 -36.09 -14.28 -40.85
N ASP A 101 -37.20 -13.66 -40.48
CA ASP A 101 -37.96 -13.86 -39.25
C ASP A 101 -37.39 -13.40 -37.89
N SER A 102 -37.80 -12.17 -37.56
CA SER A 102 -38.60 -11.81 -36.37
C SER A 102 -38.02 -12.05 -34.96
N ILE A 103 -37.55 -10.96 -34.34
CA ILE A 103 -37.93 -10.57 -32.97
C ILE A 103 -38.19 -9.06 -32.95
N LYS A 104 -39.47 -8.68 -32.76
CA LYS A 104 -39.91 -7.31 -32.44
C LYS A 104 -39.76 -7.08 -30.94
N VAL A 105 -39.18 -5.95 -30.53
CA VAL A 105 -39.36 -5.38 -29.19
C VAL A 105 -40.05 -4.01 -29.37
N PRO A 106 -41.13 -3.71 -28.63
CA PRO A 106 -42.01 -2.58 -28.94
C PRO A 106 -41.45 -1.26 -28.40
N CYS A 107 -41.43 -0.22 -29.24
CA CYS A 107 -41.37 1.16 -28.76
C CYS A 107 -42.78 1.59 -28.33
N VAL A 108 -42.90 2.04 -27.09
CA VAL A 108 -44.09 2.70 -26.57
C VAL A 108 -44.02 4.16 -27.00
N ASP A 109 -44.94 4.56 -27.87
CA ASP A 109 -45.24 5.96 -28.13
C ASP A 109 -46.03 6.55 -26.95
N SER A 110 -45.66 7.75 -26.51
CA SER A 110 -46.60 8.66 -25.87
C SER A 110 -46.31 10.09 -26.32
N THR A 111 -47.24 10.57 -27.13
CA THR A 111 -47.49 11.93 -27.60
C THR A 111 -47.64 12.96 -26.47
N ALA A 112 -47.12 14.18 -26.65
CA ALA A 112 -47.84 15.43 -26.31
C ALA A 112 -47.07 16.68 -26.80
N ASP A 113 -47.72 17.38 -27.72
CA ASP A 113 -47.88 18.83 -27.85
C ASP A 113 -46.70 19.77 -28.12
N SER A 114 -46.74 20.27 -29.36
CA SER A 114 -46.28 21.57 -29.82
C SER A 114 -46.88 22.73 -29.03
N HIS A 115 -46.05 23.70 -28.65
CA HIS A 115 -46.37 25.13 -28.79
C HIS A 115 -45.08 25.95 -28.86
N THR A 116 -45.14 26.96 -29.74
CA THR A 116 -44.12 27.95 -30.07
C THR A 116 -43.81 28.86 -28.88
N ASP A 117 -42.56 29.33 -28.76
CA ASP A 117 -42.27 30.76 -28.89
C ASP A 117 -40.76 31.03 -28.88
N SER A 118 -40.40 31.95 -29.76
CA SER A 118 -39.11 32.61 -29.88
C SER A 118 -38.79 33.44 -28.64
N LEU A 119 -37.51 33.48 -28.25
CA LEU A 119 -36.74 34.71 -28.03
C LEU A 119 -35.31 34.37 -27.54
N SER A 120 -34.40 35.20 -28.05
CA SER A 120 -32.99 35.36 -27.72
C SER A 120 -32.63 35.20 -26.23
N ASP A 121 -31.55 34.48 -25.93
CA ASP A 121 -30.40 35.15 -25.34
C ASP A 121 -29.08 34.38 -25.52
N SER A 122 -28.06 35.21 -25.61
CA SER A 122 -26.65 34.97 -25.79
C SER A 122 -25.96 34.27 -24.61
N SER A 123 -24.83 33.62 -24.91
CA SER A 123 -23.73 33.29 -23.98
C SER A 123 -24.02 32.28 -22.87
N VAL A 124 -23.85 31.00 -23.17
CA VAL A 124 -23.38 30.02 -22.18
C VAL A 124 -22.03 29.49 -22.67
N SER A 125 -20.99 29.97 -22.00
CA SER A 125 -19.63 29.42 -22.06
C SER A 125 -19.68 27.89 -21.94
N LYS A 126 -19.09 27.19 -22.91
CA LYS A 126 -18.75 25.78 -22.78
C LYS A 126 -17.79 25.63 -21.58
N SER A 127 -18.32 25.35 -20.40
CA SER A 127 -17.50 24.87 -19.29
C SER A 127 -17.05 23.46 -19.65
N SER A 128 -15.76 23.35 -19.98
CA SER A 128 -15.06 22.10 -20.17
C SER A 128 -14.92 21.40 -18.80
N THR A 129 -15.96 20.70 -18.38
CA THR A 129 -15.88 19.69 -17.34
C THR A 129 -16.51 18.42 -17.91
N ALA A 130 -15.85 17.86 -18.92
CA ALA A 130 -16.08 16.48 -19.29
C ALA A 130 -15.44 15.63 -18.18
N ASP A 131 -16.26 15.17 -17.25
CA ASP A 131 -15.92 14.09 -16.34
C ASP A 131 -15.51 12.88 -17.19
N PHE A 132 -14.21 12.59 -17.25
CA PHE A 132 -13.67 11.45 -17.98
C PHE A 132 -14.19 10.15 -17.36
N ALA A 133 -15.21 9.55 -17.97
CA ALA A 133 -15.53 8.14 -17.73
C ALA A 133 -14.25 7.30 -17.99
N PRO A 134 -13.91 6.31 -17.14
CA PRO A 134 -12.70 5.52 -17.34
C PRO A 134 -12.76 4.83 -18.69
N SER A 135 -11.87 5.22 -19.60
CA SER A 135 -11.74 4.59 -20.92
C SER A 135 -11.15 3.20 -20.72
N TYR A 136 -11.97 2.17 -20.84
CA TYR A 136 -11.54 0.77 -20.85
C TYR A 136 -10.84 0.42 -22.18
N PRO A 137 -10.03 -0.67 -22.23
CA PRO A 137 -9.22 -0.97 -23.40
C PRO A 137 -10.06 -1.32 -24.64
N HIS A 138 -9.80 -0.62 -25.74
CA HIS A 138 -10.43 -0.82 -27.06
C HIS A 138 -9.39 -0.75 -28.21
N PRO A 139 -9.57 -1.49 -29.33
CA PRO A 139 -10.55 -2.57 -29.51
C PRO A 139 -10.27 -3.74 -28.54
N LYS A 140 -11.19 -4.70 -28.41
CA LYS A 140 -11.08 -5.82 -27.45
C LYS A 140 -10.01 -6.83 -27.88
N SER A 141 -8.76 -6.42 -27.88
CA SER A 141 -7.60 -7.22 -28.32
C SER A 141 -6.57 -7.33 -27.21
N HIS A 142 -5.80 -8.42 -27.23
CA HIS A 142 -4.69 -8.60 -26.29
C HIS A 142 -3.68 -7.44 -26.33
N ILE A 143 -3.47 -6.81 -27.50
CA ILE A 143 -2.59 -5.64 -27.65
C ILE A 143 -3.15 -4.40 -26.96
N ALA A 144 -4.45 -4.12 -27.12
CA ALA A 144 -5.08 -2.95 -26.48
C ALA A 144 -5.06 -3.08 -24.96
N TYR A 145 -5.36 -4.27 -24.43
CA TYR A 145 -5.33 -4.55 -23.00
C TYR A 145 -3.90 -4.42 -22.43
N ALA A 146 -2.91 -4.95 -23.15
CA ALA A 146 -1.50 -4.84 -22.79
C ALA A 146 -1.01 -3.38 -22.72
N LYS A 147 -1.43 -2.53 -23.69
CA LYS A 147 -1.08 -1.09 -23.71
C LYS A 147 -1.80 -0.27 -22.64
N TRP A 148 -3.03 -0.66 -22.31
CA TRP A 148 -3.87 0.06 -21.36
C TRP A 148 -3.43 -0.12 -19.89
N ALA A 149 -2.83 -1.27 -19.58
CA ALA A 149 -2.48 -1.65 -18.22
C ALA A 149 -1.31 -0.84 -17.64
N HIS A 150 -1.51 -0.20 -16.49
CA HIS A 150 -0.43 0.34 -15.66
C HIS A 150 0.20 -0.74 -14.77
N ILE A 151 -0.55 -1.75 -14.37
CA ILE A 151 -0.06 -2.92 -13.64
C ILE A 151 -0.76 -4.14 -14.21
N VAL A 152 -0.04 -5.26 -14.36
CA VAL A 152 -0.66 -6.54 -14.68
C VAL A 152 -0.51 -7.48 -13.50
N LEU A 153 -1.60 -8.16 -13.14
CA LEU A 153 -1.65 -9.15 -12.08
C LEU A 153 -2.15 -10.47 -12.67
N LEU A 154 -1.33 -11.52 -12.65
CA LEU A 154 -1.76 -12.88 -12.96
C LEU A 154 -2.02 -13.64 -11.65
N ALA A 155 -3.30 -13.77 -11.29
CA ALA A 155 -3.72 -14.37 -10.03
C ALA A 155 -5.06 -15.13 -10.19
N PRO A 156 -5.08 -16.45 -10.00
CA PRO A 156 -3.94 -17.35 -9.80
C PRO A 156 -3.11 -17.56 -11.06
N ALA A 157 -1.81 -17.80 -10.89
CA ALA A 157 -0.86 -18.26 -11.90
C ALA A 157 -0.61 -19.76 -11.77
N THR A 158 -1.10 -20.57 -12.71
CA THR A 158 -0.85 -22.02 -12.73
C THR A 158 0.54 -22.36 -13.23
N ALA A 159 1.05 -23.56 -12.90
CA ALA A 159 2.32 -24.08 -13.42
C ALA A 159 2.39 -24.01 -14.96
N ASN A 160 1.28 -24.34 -15.64
CA ASN A 160 1.18 -24.28 -17.10
C ASN A 160 1.37 -22.86 -17.64
N THR A 161 0.66 -21.87 -17.09
CA THR A 161 0.79 -20.47 -17.53
C THR A 161 2.19 -19.92 -17.21
N ILE A 162 2.74 -20.24 -16.03
CA ILE A 162 4.10 -19.83 -15.62
C ILE A 162 5.14 -20.39 -16.59
N ALA A 163 5.09 -21.69 -16.88
CA ALA A 163 6.02 -22.32 -17.82
C ALA A 163 5.92 -21.71 -19.22
N LYS A 164 4.70 -21.59 -19.77
CA LYS A 164 4.49 -20.99 -21.09
C LYS A 164 5.03 -19.57 -21.16
N LEU A 165 4.78 -18.75 -20.14
CA LEU A 165 5.28 -17.38 -20.07
C LEU A 165 6.81 -17.33 -20.02
N ALA A 166 7.44 -18.17 -19.19
CA ALA A 166 8.90 -18.23 -19.05
C ALA A 166 9.63 -18.64 -20.34
N TYR A 167 8.97 -19.41 -21.21
CA TYR A 167 9.50 -19.86 -22.51
C TYR A 167 8.93 -19.11 -23.73
N GLY A 168 8.05 -18.13 -23.52
CA GLY A 168 7.47 -17.34 -24.60
C GLY A 168 6.44 -18.08 -25.48
N ILE A 169 5.78 -19.12 -24.95
CA ILE A 169 4.77 -19.89 -25.68
C ILE A 169 3.42 -19.15 -25.65
N ALA A 170 3.15 -18.39 -26.71
CA ALA A 170 2.01 -17.48 -26.82
C ALA A 170 0.75 -18.13 -27.45
N ASP A 171 0.32 -19.27 -26.94
CA ASP A 171 -0.79 -20.06 -27.51
C ASP A 171 -2.19 -19.73 -26.95
N ASN A 172 -2.28 -18.78 -26.02
CA ASN A 172 -3.52 -18.32 -25.41
C ASN A 172 -3.45 -16.82 -25.08
N LEU A 173 -4.62 -16.21 -24.89
CA LEU A 173 -4.75 -14.76 -24.70
C LEU A 173 -4.00 -14.22 -23.48
N ILE A 174 -3.90 -14.97 -22.39
CA ILE A 174 -3.15 -14.50 -21.21
C ILE A 174 -1.68 -14.31 -21.59
N VAL A 175 -1.04 -15.35 -22.12
CA VAL A 175 0.39 -15.28 -22.45
C VAL A 175 0.65 -14.28 -23.59
N GLN A 176 -0.23 -14.22 -24.60
CA GLN A 176 -0.17 -13.21 -25.68
C GLN A 176 -0.24 -11.78 -25.11
N THR A 177 -1.17 -11.51 -24.19
CA THR A 177 -1.32 -10.19 -23.56
C THR A 177 -0.10 -9.84 -22.70
N LEU A 178 0.40 -10.80 -21.90
CA LEU A 178 1.56 -10.59 -21.04
C LEU A 178 2.84 -10.34 -21.83
N LEU A 179 3.08 -11.07 -22.92
CA LEU A 179 4.24 -10.85 -23.78
C LEU A 179 4.16 -9.54 -24.58
N ALA A 180 2.95 -9.08 -24.89
CA ALA A 180 2.71 -7.78 -25.52
C ALA A 180 2.82 -6.59 -24.54
N THR A 181 2.86 -6.86 -23.23
CA THR A 181 2.93 -5.83 -22.19
C THR A 181 4.32 -5.20 -22.18
N LYS A 182 4.37 -3.87 -22.33
CA LYS A 182 5.63 -3.11 -22.37
C LYS A 182 5.65 -2.07 -21.26
N HIS A 183 6.77 -1.94 -20.56
CA HIS A 183 6.98 -0.91 -19.52
C HIS A 183 5.97 -0.98 -18.35
N THR A 184 5.49 -2.17 -18.01
CA THR A 184 4.53 -2.39 -16.92
C THR A 184 5.04 -3.47 -15.98
N GLN A 185 4.93 -3.22 -14.67
CA GLN A 185 5.23 -4.23 -13.65
C GLN A 185 4.20 -5.35 -13.74
N ILE A 186 4.67 -6.59 -13.83
CA ILE A 186 3.83 -7.77 -13.83
C ILE A 186 4.02 -8.50 -12.51
N LEU A 187 2.92 -8.74 -11.79
CA LEU A 187 2.87 -9.51 -10.56
C LEU A 187 2.28 -10.89 -10.86
N LEU A 188 2.94 -11.94 -10.39
CA LEU A 188 2.53 -13.33 -10.55
C LEU A 188 2.22 -13.90 -9.18
N ALA A 189 1.01 -14.41 -8.97
CA ALA A 189 0.62 -15.10 -7.73
C ALA A 189 0.40 -16.59 -8.01
N PRO A 190 1.42 -17.45 -7.84
CA PRO A 190 1.33 -18.87 -8.10
C PRO A 190 0.27 -19.56 -7.22
N ALA A 191 -0.43 -20.54 -7.79
CA ALA A 191 -1.32 -21.42 -7.04
C ALA A 191 -1.37 -22.81 -7.67
N MET A 192 -0.84 -23.81 -6.97
CA MET A 192 -0.75 -25.21 -7.41
C MET A 192 -0.44 -26.15 -6.23
N ASN A 193 -0.50 -27.46 -6.44
CA ASN A 193 -0.06 -28.44 -5.43
C ASN A 193 1.43 -28.26 -5.06
N THR A 194 1.82 -28.67 -3.85
CA THR A 194 3.20 -28.56 -3.34
C THR A 194 4.25 -29.20 -4.23
N GLN A 195 4.02 -30.43 -4.71
CA GLN A 195 4.99 -31.11 -5.58
C GLN A 195 5.13 -30.42 -6.93
N MET A 196 4.04 -29.84 -7.45
CA MET A 196 4.10 -29.02 -8.66
C MET A 196 4.91 -27.74 -8.42
N PHE A 197 4.66 -27.05 -7.30
CA PHE A 197 5.36 -25.81 -6.97
C PHE A 197 6.86 -26.05 -6.79
N LEU A 198 7.24 -27.06 -6.01
CA LEU A 198 8.63 -27.40 -5.72
C LEU A 198 9.34 -28.11 -6.89
N SER A 199 8.64 -28.45 -7.97
CA SER A 199 9.25 -29.10 -9.12
C SER A 199 10.38 -28.24 -9.72
N PRO A 200 11.51 -28.84 -10.15
CA PRO A 200 12.61 -28.09 -10.75
C PRO A 200 12.19 -27.25 -11.96
N GLN A 201 11.20 -27.71 -12.72
CA GLN A 201 10.68 -27.03 -13.90
C GLN A 201 9.95 -25.74 -13.54
N VAL A 202 9.12 -25.76 -12.49
CA VAL A 202 8.39 -24.56 -12.04
C VAL A 202 9.35 -23.59 -11.37
N GLN A 203 10.26 -24.08 -10.50
CA GLN A 203 11.26 -23.21 -9.88
C GLN A 203 12.15 -22.52 -10.93
N SER A 204 12.68 -23.27 -11.90
CA SER A 204 13.47 -22.69 -13.00
C SER A 204 12.68 -21.68 -13.85
N ALA A 205 11.38 -21.91 -14.05
CA ALA A 205 10.52 -20.96 -14.76
C ALA A 205 10.28 -19.68 -13.94
N LEU A 206 10.08 -19.80 -12.62
CA LEU A 206 9.93 -18.65 -11.72
C LEU A 206 11.21 -17.82 -11.65
N ASP A 207 12.37 -18.46 -11.50
CA ASP A 207 13.68 -17.79 -11.48
C ASP A 207 13.90 -16.98 -12.76
N ARG A 208 13.61 -17.58 -13.92
CA ARG A 208 13.73 -16.89 -15.21
C ARG A 208 12.79 -15.70 -15.32
N LEU A 209 11.55 -15.83 -14.83
CA LEU A 209 10.60 -14.72 -14.83
C LEU A 209 11.07 -13.61 -13.87
N GLN A 210 11.65 -13.94 -12.73
CA GLN A 210 12.28 -12.97 -11.84
C GLN A 210 13.45 -12.24 -12.54
N ASP A 211 14.29 -12.97 -13.28
CA ASP A 211 15.37 -12.37 -14.11
C ASP A 211 14.84 -11.41 -15.17
N TYR A 212 13.63 -11.66 -15.68
CA TYR A 212 12.91 -10.77 -16.60
C TYR A 212 12.18 -9.61 -15.92
N GLY A 213 12.24 -9.51 -14.58
CA GLY A 213 11.66 -8.42 -13.80
C GLY A 213 10.21 -8.65 -13.35
N TYR A 214 9.68 -9.87 -13.45
CA TYR A 214 8.39 -10.23 -12.87
C TYR A 214 8.48 -10.29 -11.34
N GLU A 215 7.49 -9.72 -10.66
CA GLU A 215 7.38 -9.84 -9.20
C GLU A 215 6.58 -11.11 -8.86
N ILE A 216 7.22 -12.05 -8.16
CA ILE A 216 6.54 -13.24 -7.67
C ILE A 216 5.98 -12.97 -6.28
N ILE A 217 4.66 -13.09 -6.14
CA ILE A 217 3.97 -13.10 -4.85
C ILE A 217 3.98 -14.56 -4.37
N PRO A 218 4.73 -14.89 -3.30
CA PRO A 218 4.91 -16.28 -2.91
C PRO A 218 3.58 -16.93 -2.50
N PRO A 219 3.35 -18.22 -2.83
CA PRO A 219 2.21 -18.96 -2.31
C PRO A 219 2.33 -19.14 -0.79
N LYS A 220 1.21 -19.45 -0.13
CA LYS A 220 1.18 -19.76 1.29
C LYS A 220 1.11 -21.26 1.55
N GLU A 221 1.49 -21.66 2.76
CA GLU A 221 1.21 -22.99 3.30
C GLU A 221 -0.25 -23.07 3.77
N ALA A 222 -0.95 -24.11 3.35
CA ALA A 222 -2.33 -24.37 3.76
C ALA A 222 -2.69 -25.85 3.52
N LEU A 223 -3.87 -26.25 4.01
CA LEU A 223 -4.52 -27.46 3.53
C LEU A 223 -4.92 -27.26 2.07
N LEU A 224 -4.36 -28.07 1.18
CA LEU A 224 -4.56 -27.98 -0.26
C LEU A 224 -5.76 -28.83 -0.70
N ALA A 225 -6.22 -28.65 -1.94
CA ALA A 225 -7.34 -29.40 -2.52
C ALA A 225 -7.12 -30.91 -2.66
N CYS A 226 -5.92 -31.40 -2.30
CA CYS A 226 -5.55 -32.81 -2.26
C CYS A 226 -5.53 -33.36 -0.83
N ASP A 227 -6.08 -32.62 0.14
CA ASP A 227 -6.11 -32.94 1.57
C ASP A 227 -4.73 -33.08 2.23
N GLU A 228 -3.69 -32.59 1.56
CA GLU A 228 -2.33 -32.46 2.11
C GLU A 228 -2.06 -31.03 2.57
N TYR A 229 -1.35 -30.89 3.69
CA TYR A 229 -0.85 -29.60 4.15
C TYR A 229 0.52 -29.32 3.50
N GLY A 230 0.66 -28.19 2.83
CA GLY A 230 1.92 -27.79 2.23
C GLY A 230 1.88 -26.45 1.51
N ILE A 231 3.04 -26.00 1.04
CA ILE A 231 3.18 -24.77 0.25
C ILE A 231 2.53 -24.92 -1.12
N GLY A 232 1.88 -23.87 -1.61
CA GLY A 232 1.33 -23.84 -2.98
C GLY A 232 -0.08 -23.28 -3.09
N ALA A 233 -0.76 -23.05 -1.96
CA ALA A 233 -2.00 -22.31 -1.96
C ALA A 233 -1.78 -20.86 -2.43
N LEU A 234 -2.75 -20.32 -3.16
CA LEU A 234 -2.72 -18.90 -3.55
C LEU A 234 -2.50 -18.04 -2.30
N ALA A 235 -1.62 -17.04 -2.42
CA ALA A 235 -1.40 -16.03 -1.39
C ALA A 235 -2.73 -15.42 -0.90
N GLU A 236 -2.73 -14.86 0.31
CA GLU A 236 -3.92 -14.17 0.81
C GLU A 236 -4.32 -13.05 -0.14
N VAL A 237 -5.63 -12.85 -0.30
CA VAL A 237 -6.17 -11.80 -1.18
C VAL A 237 -5.64 -10.43 -0.77
N GLU A 238 -5.53 -10.19 0.54
CA GLU A 238 -4.92 -8.97 1.07
C GLU A 238 -3.44 -8.81 0.68
N GLU A 239 -2.62 -9.88 0.71
CA GLU A 239 -1.22 -9.85 0.24
C GLU A 239 -1.18 -9.33 -1.20
N ILE A 240 -1.99 -9.93 -2.06
CA ILE A 240 -2.02 -9.63 -3.49
C ILE A 240 -2.43 -8.18 -3.74
N ILE A 241 -3.44 -7.68 -3.02
CA ILE A 241 -3.88 -6.29 -3.12
C ILE A 241 -2.78 -5.33 -2.65
N PHE A 242 -2.15 -5.58 -1.50
CA PHE A 242 -1.09 -4.72 -0.96
C PHE A 242 0.19 -4.73 -1.81
N ARG A 243 0.55 -5.87 -2.40
CA ARG A 243 1.61 -5.98 -3.42
C ARG A 243 1.30 -5.15 -4.66
N THR A 244 0.07 -5.24 -5.15
CA THR A 244 -0.40 -4.46 -6.30
C THR A 244 -0.38 -2.96 -6.02
N LEU A 245 -0.83 -2.54 -4.83
CA LEU A 245 -0.74 -1.16 -4.35
C LEU A 245 0.70 -0.66 -4.34
N ARG A 246 1.62 -1.43 -3.75
CA ARG A 246 3.04 -1.10 -3.68
C ARG A 246 3.64 -0.97 -5.08
N ALA A 247 3.41 -1.94 -5.96
CA ALA A 247 3.88 -1.91 -7.34
C ALA A 247 3.35 -0.70 -8.11
N SER A 248 2.07 -0.37 -7.93
CA SER A 248 1.47 0.83 -8.54
C SER A 248 2.14 2.11 -8.05
N TYR A 249 2.39 2.25 -6.74
CA TYR A 249 3.07 3.43 -6.21
C TYR A 249 4.51 3.55 -6.71
N MET A 250 5.27 2.44 -6.65
CA MET A 250 6.67 2.42 -7.07
C MET A 250 6.84 2.76 -8.56
N ARG A 251 5.87 2.38 -9.40
CA ARG A 251 5.83 2.76 -10.83
C ARG A 251 5.74 4.29 -11.03
N ASP A 252 4.98 4.98 -10.20
CA ASP A 252 4.74 6.42 -10.33
C ASP A 252 5.92 7.28 -9.85
N LEU A 253 6.90 6.68 -9.18
CA LEU A 253 8.03 7.40 -8.63
C LEU A 253 8.96 7.91 -9.75
N PRO A 254 9.49 9.13 -9.61
CA PRO A 254 10.48 9.63 -10.54
C PRO A 254 11.73 8.74 -10.52
N LEU A 255 12.31 8.51 -11.69
CA LEU A 255 13.55 7.77 -11.87
C LEU A 255 14.73 8.75 -11.76
N LYS A 256 15.60 8.58 -10.74
CA LYS A 256 16.89 9.28 -10.72
C LYS A 256 17.88 8.57 -11.64
N ILE A 257 18.38 9.28 -12.65
CA ILE A 257 19.51 8.82 -13.48
C ILE A 257 20.75 8.77 -12.58
N LYS A 258 21.37 7.60 -12.42
CA LYS A 258 22.75 7.56 -11.91
C LYS A 258 23.65 8.15 -13.00
N ASN A 259 24.29 9.30 -12.73
CA ASN A 259 25.29 9.85 -13.63
C ASN A 259 26.34 8.75 -13.91
N PRO A 260 26.61 8.41 -15.18
CA PRO A 260 27.69 7.49 -15.48
C PRO A 260 28.99 8.09 -14.92
N SER A 261 29.71 7.31 -14.13
CA SER A 261 31.05 7.63 -13.66
C SER A 261 31.92 8.03 -14.86
N LYS A 262 32.69 9.12 -14.73
CA LYS A 262 33.50 9.75 -15.80
C LYS A 262 34.61 8.88 -16.42
N ASP A 263 34.66 7.58 -16.14
CA ASP A 263 35.76 6.67 -16.54
C ASP A 263 35.45 5.74 -17.73
N SER A 264 34.37 5.95 -18.48
CA SER A 264 34.20 5.24 -19.76
C SER A 264 34.88 6.02 -20.89
N LYS A 265 36.19 5.80 -21.06
CA LYS A 265 36.88 6.10 -22.33
C LYS A 265 36.14 5.41 -23.48
N GLN A 266 36.01 6.14 -24.59
CA GLN A 266 35.43 5.70 -25.86
C GLN A 266 35.94 4.30 -26.24
N ASN A 267 35.05 3.31 -26.25
CA ASN A 267 35.25 2.07 -26.99
C ASN A 267 34.08 1.92 -27.97
N ASN A 268 34.46 1.69 -29.23
CA ASN A 268 33.59 1.61 -30.40
C ASN A 268 32.44 0.60 -30.20
N PHE A 269 31.22 1.07 -30.41
CA PHE A 269 29.99 0.28 -30.28
C PHE A 269 29.93 -0.79 -31.38
N SER A 270 29.90 -2.07 -31.00
CA SER A 270 29.52 -3.17 -31.88
C SER A 270 28.04 -3.52 -31.65
N GLN A 271 27.30 -3.82 -32.74
CA GLN A 271 25.87 -4.17 -32.69
C GLN A 271 25.56 -5.46 -31.89
N SER A 272 26.58 -6.23 -31.51
CA SER A 272 26.49 -7.41 -30.65
C SER A 272 26.38 -7.08 -29.14
N ASP A 273 26.70 -5.85 -28.72
CA ASP A 273 26.67 -5.43 -27.30
C ASP A 273 25.27 -4.99 -26.82
N PHE A 274 24.24 -5.12 -27.68
CA PHE A 274 22.84 -4.87 -27.32
C PHE A 274 22.19 -6.02 -26.54
N LYS A 275 22.83 -7.20 -26.46
CA LYS A 275 22.36 -8.34 -25.68
C LYS A 275 23.12 -8.39 -24.35
N ARG A 276 22.41 -8.25 -23.23
CA ARG A 276 22.90 -8.17 -21.82
C ARG A 276 23.20 -6.75 -21.28
N LYS A 277 22.35 -5.77 -21.57
CA LYS A 277 22.08 -4.73 -20.56
C LYS A 277 20.75 -5.06 -19.89
N ASN A 278 20.89 -5.63 -18.70
CA ASN A 278 19.86 -5.84 -17.70
C ASN A 278 18.75 -4.78 -17.81
N PHE A 279 17.56 -5.21 -18.23
CA PHE A 279 16.31 -4.48 -17.98
C PHE A 279 15.82 -4.68 -16.54
N VAL A 280 16.70 -5.17 -15.66
CA VAL A 280 16.58 -4.97 -14.21
C VAL A 280 16.97 -3.52 -13.94
N GLN A 281 16.20 -2.88 -13.05
CA GLN A 281 16.32 -1.51 -12.52
C GLN A 281 17.69 -1.15 -11.88
N ASN A 282 18.83 -1.59 -12.41
CA ASN A 282 20.15 -1.33 -11.82
C ASN A 282 20.79 -0.01 -12.28
N GLY A 283 20.14 0.76 -13.16
CA GLY A 283 20.59 2.10 -13.59
C GLY A 283 19.83 3.28 -12.99
N PHE A 284 18.64 3.06 -12.44
CA PHE A 284 17.75 4.11 -11.97
C PHE A 284 17.24 3.80 -10.56
N LEU A 285 17.56 4.67 -9.60
CA LEU A 285 16.97 4.57 -8.26
C LEU A 285 15.63 5.33 -8.27
N GLN A 286 14.55 4.65 -7.89
CA GLN A 286 13.25 5.30 -7.67
C GLN A 286 13.37 6.31 -6.51
N SER A 287 12.96 7.56 -6.74
CA SER A 287 13.24 8.67 -5.82
C SER A 287 12.02 9.18 -5.05
N GLY A 288 11.29 8.29 -4.38
CA GLY A 288 10.21 8.65 -3.44
C GLY A 288 10.74 8.95 -2.04
N PHE A 289 10.03 9.75 -1.22
CA PHE A 289 10.46 10.03 0.16
C PHE A 289 10.52 8.74 1.01
N TRP A 290 9.48 7.92 0.91
CA TRP A 290 9.32 6.65 1.62
C TRP A 290 10.02 5.47 0.94
N ALA A 291 10.18 5.51 -0.38
CA ALA A 291 10.78 4.43 -1.16
C ALA A 291 12.17 4.02 -0.62
N GLY A 292 12.29 2.76 -0.16
CA GLY A 292 13.51 2.20 0.41
C GLY A 292 13.97 2.82 1.74
N ARG A 293 13.18 3.71 2.35
CA ARG A 293 13.48 4.26 3.67
C ARG A 293 13.11 3.25 4.74
N GLU A 294 13.97 3.08 5.75
CA GLU A 294 13.67 2.27 6.94
C GLU A 294 12.60 2.97 7.79
N VAL A 295 11.52 2.25 8.07
CA VAL A 295 10.40 2.70 8.91
C VAL A 295 10.17 1.67 10.00
N ILE A 296 10.46 2.06 11.24
CA ILE A 296 10.25 1.25 12.44
C ILE A 296 8.94 1.71 13.07
N ILE A 297 8.06 0.77 13.39
CA ILE A 297 6.74 1.07 13.95
C ILE A 297 6.57 0.23 15.21
N THR A 298 6.19 0.86 16.32
CA THR A 298 5.79 0.12 17.53
C THR A 298 4.27 0.06 17.64
N GLY A 299 3.73 -1.08 18.05
CA GLY A 299 2.29 -1.29 18.23
C GLY A 299 1.96 -2.11 19.46
N GLY A 300 0.68 -2.19 19.82
CA GLY A 300 0.23 -3.00 20.95
C GLY A 300 0.43 -2.32 22.31
N GLY A 301 0.18 -3.09 23.36
CA GLY A 301 0.33 -2.67 24.76
C GLY A 301 1.45 -3.44 25.43
N ALA A 302 2.36 -2.75 26.10
CA ALA A 302 3.37 -3.40 26.92
C ALA A 302 2.74 -4.04 28.17
N THR A 303 3.45 -5.02 28.72
CA THR A 303 3.09 -5.76 29.92
C THR A 303 4.22 -5.63 30.93
N SER A 304 3.85 -5.49 32.21
CA SER A 304 4.76 -5.53 33.35
C SER A 304 4.36 -6.71 34.23
N PRO A 305 5.20 -7.75 34.38
CA PRO A 305 4.83 -8.95 35.12
C PRO A 305 4.58 -8.65 36.61
N ILE A 306 3.53 -9.25 37.17
CA ILE A 306 3.27 -9.28 38.62
C ILE A 306 3.86 -10.57 39.19
N ASP A 307 3.52 -11.69 38.53
CA ASP A 307 4.04 -13.02 38.81
C ASP A 307 4.15 -13.85 37.52
N THR A 308 4.40 -15.16 37.63
CA THR A 308 4.51 -16.05 36.46
C THR A 308 3.23 -16.23 35.65
N VAL A 309 2.09 -15.69 36.09
CA VAL A 309 0.78 -15.86 35.46
C VAL A 309 0.10 -14.54 35.13
N ARG A 310 0.37 -13.48 35.90
CA ARG A 310 -0.32 -12.19 35.82
C ARG A 310 0.64 -11.08 35.48
N ALA A 311 0.14 -10.09 34.75
CA ALA A 311 0.85 -8.87 34.42
C ALA A 311 -0.09 -7.65 34.47
N ILE A 312 0.48 -6.47 34.71
CA ILE A 312 -0.16 -5.18 34.46
C ILE A 312 0.01 -4.88 32.98
N SER A 313 -1.06 -4.46 32.31
CA SER A 313 -1.00 -4.08 30.90
C SER A 313 -2.03 -2.99 30.60
N ASN A 314 -2.11 -2.60 29.33
CA ASN A 314 -3.08 -1.64 28.83
C ASN A 314 -3.92 -2.24 27.71
N HIS A 315 -4.96 -1.52 27.29
CA HIS A 315 -5.94 -1.98 26.31
C HIS A 315 -5.59 -1.66 24.86
N SER A 316 -4.32 -1.37 24.55
CA SER A 316 -3.90 -1.09 23.18
C SER A 316 -4.07 -2.31 22.29
N SER A 317 -4.86 -2.18 21.22
CA SER A 317 -5.11 -3.24 20.25
C SER A 317 -4.03 -3.36 19.17
N GLY A 318 -3.11 -2.39 19.06
CA GLY A 318 -2.10 -2.34 18.00
C GLY A 318 -2.63 -2.04 16.59
N LYS A 319 -3.95 -1.98 16.38
CA LYS A 319 -4.57 -1.79 15.05
C LYS A 319 -4.07 -0.54 14.31
N GLN A 320 -3.80 0.57 15.01
CA GLN A 320 -3.28 1.77 14.36
C GLN A 320 -1.86 1.56 13.82
N ALA A 321 -1.00 0.89 14.58
CA ALA A 321 0.37 0.57 14.15
C ALA A 321 0.37 -0.37 12.93
N ILE A 322 -0.50 -1.39 12.92
CA ILE A 322 -0.71 -2.28 11.77
C ILE A 322 -1.15 -1.48 10.53
N ALA A 323 -2.08 -0.53 10.69
CA ALA A 323 -2.54 0.33 9.60
C ALA A 323 -1.41 1.23 9.05
N ILE A 324 -0.57 1.80 9.93
CA ILE A 324 0.61 2.58 9.54
C ILE A 324 1.62 1.69 8.81
N ALA A 325 1.83 0.46 9.27
CA ALA A 325 2.74 -0.49 8.63
C ALA A 325 2.29 -0.82 7.21
N LYS A 326 1.00 -1.12 7.02
CA LYS A 326 0.39 -1.35 5.70
C LYS A 326 0.56 -0.14 4.78
N ALA A 327 0.27 1.08 5.26
CA ALA A 327 0.38 2.29 4.46
C ALA A 327 1.85 2.66 4.13
N ALA A 328 2.78 2.54 5.08
CA ALA A 328 4.20 2.79 4.83
C ALA A 328 4.76 1.78 3.82
N TYR A 329 4.35 0.52 3.92
CA TYR A 329 4.71 -0.53 2.98
C TYR A 329 4.21 -0.23 1.56
N THR A 330 2.98 0.25 1.37
CA THR A 330 2.50 0.60 0.02
C THR A 330 3.22 1.81 -0.56
N LEU A 331 3.69 2.73 0.27
CA LEU A 331 4.53 3.87 -0.13
C LEU A 331 6.01 3.50 -0.38
N GLY A 332 6.34 2.21 -0.45
CA GLY A 332 7.67 1.76 -0.84
C GLY A 332 8.68 1.66 0.31
N ALA A 333 8.30 1.96 1.56
CA ALA A 333 9.20 1.85 2.72
C ALA A 333 9.63 0.39 2.97
N LYS A 334 10.76 0.24 3.66
CA LYS A 334 11.17 -1.01 4.30
C LYS A 334 10.68 -0.94 5.74
N VAL A 335 9.73 -1.81 6.09
CA VAL A 335 8.93 -1.68 7.30
C VAL A 335 9.28 -2.80 8.28
N THR A 336 9.55 -2.41 9.53
CA THR A 336 9.61 -3.32 10.68
C THR A 336 8.53 -2.92 11.68
N LEU A 337 7.63 -3.85 12.01
CA LEU A 337 6.61 -3.71 13.05
C LEU A 337 7.07 -4.45 14.31
N ILE A 338 7.30 -3.71 15.39
CA ILE A 338 7.59 -4.25 16.72
C ILE A 338 6.29 -4.18 17.52
N SER A 339 5.69 -5.30 17.92
CA SER A 339 4.36 -5.28 18.54
C SER A 339 4.16 -6.44 19.51
N SER A 340 3.44 -6.21 20.60
CA SER A 340 2.99 -7.28 21.52
C SER A 340 1.82 -8.08 20.97
N LYS A 341 1.19 -7.58 19.89
CA LYS A 341 -0.03 -8.13 19.34
C LYS A 341 -0.09 -7.95 17.82
N ILE A 342 -0.26 -9.06 17.10
CA ILE A 342 -0.37 -9.09 15.63
C ILE A 342 -1.57 -9.98 15.26
N ASP A 343 -2.78 -9.44 15.45
CA ASP A 343 -4.04 -10.15 15.23
C ASP A 343 -4.65 -9.85 13.85
N SER A 344 -3.84 -9.39 12.90
CA SER A 344 -4.33 -9.01 11.57
C SER A 344 -3.31 -9.35 10.50
N PHE A 345 -3.82 -9.65 9.31
CA PHE A 345 -2.98 -9.91 8.15
C PHE A 345 -2.00 -8.74 7.91
N LEU A 346 -0.74 -9.06 7.62
CA LEU A 346 0.30 -8.11 7.20
C LEU A 346 0.99 -8.67 5.96
N PRO A 347 1.37 -7.82 5.00
CA PRO A 347 2.18 -8.24 3.88
C PRO A 347 3.46 -8.96 4.33
N SER A 348 3.78 -10.08 3.69
CA SER A 348 4.93 -10.95 4.02
C SER A 348 6.29 -10.26 4.04
N GLN A 349 6.42 -9.11 3.36
CA GLN A 349 7.62 -8.28 3.32
C GLN A 349 7.77 -7.31 4.51
N ILE A 350 6.74 -7.18 5.36
CA ILE A 350 6.83 -6.41 6.60
C ILE A 350 7.45 -7.32 7.65
N GLU A 351 8.63 -6.95 8.13
CA GLU A 351 9.28 -7.67 9.22
C GLU A 351 8.49 -7.44 10.51
N CYS A 352 8.24 -8.51 11.26
CA CYS A 352 7.50 -8.45 12.51
C CYS A 352 8.38 -8.96 13.67
N ILE A 353 8.43 -8.21 14.77
CA ILE A 353 9.16 -8.56 15.99
C ILE A 353 8.18 -8.54 17.16
N ASP A 354 8.08 -9.65 17.89
CA ASP A 354 7.28 -9.71 19.11
C ASP A 354 7.99 -8.96 20.25
N ALA A 355 7.24 -8.11 20.96
CA ALA A 355 7.76 -7.36 22.10
C ALA A 355 6.70 -7.19 23.18
N GLN A 356 6.93 -7.78 24.36
CA GLN A 356 5.94 -7.81 25.43
C GLN A 356 6.20 -6.77 26.54
N SER A 357 7.45 -6.35 26.75
CA SER A 357 7.84 -5.39 27.80
C SER A 357 8.52 -4.14 27.22
N ASN A 358 8.58 -3.04 28.00
CA ASN A 358 9.26 -1.81 27.59
C ASN A 358 10.70 -2.06 27.15
N ASP A 359 11.43 -2.93 27.86
CA ASP A 359 12.82 -3.29 27.54
C ASP A 359 12.91 -4.03 26.21
N ASN A 360 11.98 -4.95 25.92
CA ASN A 360 11.95 -5.63 24.60
C ASN A 360 11.70 -4.63 23.46
N TYR A 361 10.80 -3.65 23.65
CA TYR A 361 10.60 -2.60 22.66
C TYR A 361 11.87 -1.79 22.43
N LYS A 362 12.54 -1.36 23.52
CA LYS A 362 13.77 -0.58 23.45
C LYS A 362 14.88 -1.35 22.73
N GLU A 363 15.13 -2.58 23.15
CA GLU A 363 16.15 -3.46 22.56
C GLU A 363 15.89 -3.73 21.08
N ALA A 364 14.64 -4.00 20.68
CA ALA A 364 14.28 -4.24 19.29
C ALA A 364 14.49 -2.99 18.42
N ILE A 365 14.13 -1.80 18.90
CA ILE A 365 14.37 -0.53 18.19
C ILE A 365 15.88 -0.31 18.04
N GLU A 366 16.65 -0.42 19.11
CA GLU A 366 18.09 -0.21 19.09
C GLU A 366 18.81 -1.24 18.23
N SER A 367 18.36 -2.50 18.23
CA SER A 367 18.90 -3.54 17.34
C SER A 367 18.72 -3.15 15.89
N LYS A 368 17.54 -2.65 15.50
CA LYS A 368 17.29 -2.21 14.13
C LYS A 368 18.12 -1.01 13.72
N LEU A 369 18.38 -0.09 14.66
CA LEU A 369 19.29 1.02 14.44
C LEU A 369 20.74 0.54 14.27
N ARG A 370 21.19 -0.44 15.08
CA ARG A 370 22.53 -1.05 14.92
C ARG A 370 22.67 -1.78 13.59
N ASP A 371 21.65 -2.54 13.17
CA ASP A 371 21.65 -3.20 11.86
C ASP A 371 21.75 -2.17 10.74
N PHE A 372 20.97 -1.09 10.84
CA PHE A 372 21.01 0.00 9.88
C PHE A 372 22.42 0.63 9.82
N ASP A 373 23.05 0.92 10.96
CA ASP A 373 24.41 1.47 11.02
C ASP A 373 25.45 0.47 10.46
N SER A 374 25.37 -0.81 10.83
CA SER A 374 26.34 -1.87 10.48
C SER A 374 26.37 -2.20 8.98
N PHE A 375 25.21 -2.18 8.31
CA PHE A 375 25.17 -2.31 6.85
C PHE A 375 25.79 -1.10 6.12
N GLY A 376 26.12 -0.02 6.82
CA GLY A 376 26.90 1.11 6.29
C GLY A 376 28.37 0.77 6.07
N ASP A 377 28.92 -0.18 6.85
CA ASP A 377 30.29 -0.69 6.69
C ASP A 377 30.37 -1.92 5.78
N CYS A 378 29.24 -2.64 5.61
CA CYS A 378 29.16 -3.88 4.86
C CYS A 378 28.66 -3.71 3.42
N ALA A 379 29.24 -2.78 2.64
CA ALA A 379 29.13 -2.77 1.18
C ALA A 379 29.94 -3.89 0.49
N ASN A 380 30.32 -4.94 1.23
CA ASN A 380 31.06 -6.11 0.77
C ASN A 380 30.43 -7.40 1.32
N PHE A 381 29.21 -7.75 0.90
CA PHE A 381 28.77 -9.15 0.92
C PHE A 381 27.73 -9.36 -0.19
N GLY A 382 28.25 -9.47 -1.42
CA GLY A 382 27.60 -10.23 -2.47
C GLY A 382 28.50 -11.44 -2.75
N GLY A 383 27.90 -12.63 -2.80
CA GLY A 383 28.55 -13.81 -3.35
C GLY A 383 28.92 -14.87 -2.33
N PHE A 384 28.11 -15.92 -2.31
CA PHE A 384 28.54 -17.27 -2.02
C PHE A 384 29.66 -17.63 -3.02
N ASP A 385 30.79 -18.07 -2.48
CA ASP A 385 31.91 -18.82 -3.06
C ASP A 385 32.25 -18.61 -4.55
N ASP A 386 33.29 -17.80 -4.81
CA ASP A 386 34.30 -18.23 -5.78
C ASP A 386 35.67 -17.61 -5.48
N SER A 387 36.66 -18.49 -5.38
CA SER A 387 38.04 -18.18 -5.05
C SER A 387 38.75 -17.52 -6.24
N THR A 388 38.86 -16.19 -6.27
CA THR A 388 39.97 -15.52 -6.99
C THR A 388 40.16 -14.07 -6.53
N LYS A 389 41.42 -13.75 -6.22
CA LYS A 389 41.92 -12.47 -5.72
C LYS A 389 41.57 -11.30 -6.64
N SER A 390 41.09 -10.19 -6.06
CA SER A 390 41.59 -8.86 -6.46
C SER A 390 41.52 -7.88 -5.29
N LYS A 391 42.71 -7.47 -4.85
CA LYS A 391 42.94 -6.35 -3.93
C LYS A 391 42.66 -5.07 -4.70
N ASN A 392 41.63 -4.32 -4.32
CA ASN A 392 41.50 -2.85 -4.38
C ASN A 392 40.02 -2.44 -4.35
N ILE A 393 39.45 -2.31 -3.15
CA ILE A 393 38.21 -1.56 -2.93
C ILE A 393 38.39 -0.74 -1.66
N LYS A 394 39.18 0.33 -1.77
CA LYS A 394 39.11 1.50 -0.89
C LYS A 394 38.75 2.66 -1.81
N ASP A 395 37.45 2.91 -1.96
CA ASP A 395 36.82 4.15 -2.43
C ASP A 395 35.43 3.83 -3.00
N LYS A 396 34.45 3.70 -2.11
CA LYS A 396 33.05 4.01 -2.41
C LYS A 396 32.51 4.81 -1.24
N THR A 397 32.21 6.07 -1.51
CA THR A 397 31.60 7.01 -0.56
C THR A 397 30.24 6.50 -0.06
N PRO A 398 29.85 6.78 1.20
CA PRO A 398 28.53 6.41 1.73
C PRO A 398 27.45 7.29 1.07
N SER A 399 27.00 6.90 -0.12
CA SER A 399 26.06 7.68 -0.93
C SER A 399 24.60 7.47 -0.50
N GLU A 400 23.92 8.56 -0.10
CA GLU A 400 22.46 8.77 -0.05
C GLU A 400 21.58 7.81 0.81
N ARG A 401 22.01 7.35 1.98
CA ARG A 401 21.09 6.65 2.90
C ARG A 401 20.11 7.60 3.58
N LYS A 402 18.81 7.31 3.47
CA LYS A 402 17.75 8.11 4.12
C LYS A 402 17.70 7.79 5.60
N LYS A 403 17.74 8.82 6.45
CA LYS A 403 17.56 8.68 7.90
C LYS A 403 16.25 7.92 8.23
N PRO A 404 16.30 6.88 9.09
CA PRO A 404 15.11 6.12 9.46
C PRO A 404 14.02 6.97 10.11
N VAL A 405 12.80 6.44 10.17
CA VAL A 405 11.65 7.05 10.87
C VAL A 405 11.04 6.05 11.84
N LEU A 406 10.88 6.45 13.11
CA LEU A 406 10.22 5.69 14.17
C LEU A 406 8.80 6.22 14.39
N PHE A 407 7.79 5.37 14.23
CA PHE A 407 6.43 5.63 14.69
C PHE A 407 6.20 4.94 16.03
N MET A 408 6.21 5.72 17.11
CA MET A 408 6.06 5.21 18.48
C MET A 408 4.57 5.12 18.86
N ALA A 409 3.85 4.15 18.29
CA ALA A 409 2.42 3.96 18.51
C ALA A 409 2.08 2.88 19.55
N ALA A 410 3.06 2.17 20.10
CA ALA A 410 2.87 1.27 21.23
C ALA A 410 2.51 2.05 22.50
N ALA A 411 1.58 1.51 23.28
CA ALA A 411 1.28 1.99 24.61
C ALA A 411 2.24 1.29 25.59
N LEU A 412 3.29 2.01 26.00
CA LEU A 412 4.25 1.52 26.98
C LEU A 412 3.75 1.68 28.42
N CYS A 413 4.34 0.92 29.34
CA CYS A 413 4.04 1.05 30.77
C CYS A 413 4.76 2.27 31.35
N ASP A 414 4.03 3.21 31.96
CA ASP A 414 4.62 4.32 32.72
C ASP A 414 5.16 3.87 34.09
N TYR A 415 4.60 2.77 34.61
CA TYR A 415 4.97 2.15 35.89
C TYR A 415 5.11 0.63 35.74
N ALA A 416 6.04 0.04 36.47
CA ALA A 416 6.28 -1.39 36.57
C ALA A 416 6.36 -1.83 38.03
N LEU A 417 6.19 -3.12 38.30
CA LEU A 417 6.32 -3.67 39.66
C LEU A 417 7.80 -3.61 40.10
N GLN A 418 8.06 -3.11 41.31
CA GLN A 418 9.43 -2.97 41.83
C GLN A 418 10.11 -4.34 42.05
N SER A 419 9.37 -5.36 42.46
CA SER A 419 9.87 -6.72 42.68
C SER A 419 8.85 -7.77 42.23
N PRO A 420 8.83 -8.13 40.93
CA PRO A 420 7.96 -9.19 40.42
C PRO A 420 8.32 -10.56 40.99
N LYS A 421 7.29 -11.37 41.27
CA LYS A 421 7.48 -12.70 41.85
C LYS A 421 7.73 -13.74 40.76
N THR A 422 8.72 -14.61 40.97
CA THR A 422 9.02 -15.74 40.07
C THR A 422 8.11 -16.95 40.28
N TYR A 423 7.03 -16.80 41.06
CA TYR A 423 6.03 -17.84 41.32
C TYR A 423 4.62 -17.24 41.42
N LYS A 424 3.60 -18.00 41.00
CA LYS A 424 2.19 -17.61 41.10
C LYS A 424 1.79 -17.30 42.56
N ILE A 425 1.40 -16.06 42.84
CA ILE A 425 0.98 -15.64 44.18
C ILE A 425 -0.33 -16.36 44.54
N LYS A 426 -0.31 -17.18 45.60
CA LYS A 426 -1.48 -17.94 46.07
C LYS A 426 -2.37 -17.08 46.97
N LYS A 427 -3.69 -17.18 46.76
CA LYS A 427 -4.71 -16.46 47.55
C LYS A 427 -4.69 -16.83 49.05
N SER A 428 -4.26 -18.05 49.38
CA SER A 428 -4.15 -18.54 50.76
C SER A 428 -3.14 -17.75 51.61
N THR A 429 -2.14 -17.15 50.99
CA THR A 429 -1.02 -16.47 51.66
C THR A 429 -1.25 -14.99 51.90
N SER A 430 -2.15 -14.36 51.14
CA SER A 430 -2.48 -12.94 51.29
C SER A 430 -3.91 -12.71 50.78
N PRO A 431 -4.89 -12.49 51.67
CA PRO A 431 -6.27 -12.24 51.25
C PRO A 431 -6.40 -10.92 50.47
N ASN A 432 -5.54 -9.94 50.77
CA ASN A 432 -5.41 -8.67 50.05
C ASN A 432 -4.03 -8.60 49.39
N LEU A 433 -3.97 -8.12 48.14
CA LEU A 433 -2.73 -7.96 47.37
C LEU A 433 -2.45 -6.46 47.16
N THR A 434 -1.34 -5.98 47.70
CA THR A 434 -0.82 -4.62 47.45
C THR A 434 0.37 -4.73 46.50
N LEU A 435 0.39 -3.88 45.47
CA LEU A 435 1.46 -3.83 44.47
C LEU A 435 2.23 -2.52 44.60
N GLU A 436 3.54 -2.61 44.82
CA GLU A 436 4.43 -1.45 44.87
C GLU A 436 5.03 -1.19 43.48
N LEU A 437 4.68 -0.05 42.90
CA LEU A 437 5.07 0.31 41.54
C LEU A 437 6.19 1.34 41.54
N GLN A 438 7.11 1.20 40.59
CA GLN A 438 8.16 2.17 40.27
C GLN A 438 7.94 2.72 38.86
N SER A 439 8.34 3.98 38.63
CA SER A 439 8.25 4.60 37.30
C SER A 439 9.25 3.95 36.34
N CYS A 440 8.81 3.72 35.10
CA CYS A 440 9.66 3.17 34.04
C CYS A 440 10.50 4.26 33.37
N GLU A 441 11.60 3.85 32.73
CA GLU A 441 12.34 4.71 31.81
C GLU A 441 11.46 5.06 30.59
N ASP A 442 11.50 6.32 30.15
CA ASP A 442 10.84 6.75 28.92
C ASP A 442 11.63 6.28 27.70
N VAL A 443 11.22 5.14 27.14
CA VAL A 443 11.85 4.53 25.96
C VAL A 443 11.98 5.54 24.82
N LEU A 444 10.95 6.35 24.53
CA LEU A 444 10.96 7.29 23.41
C LEU A 444 11.98 8.44 23.62
N ALA A 445 12.17 8.88 24.87
CA ALA A 445 13.19 9.85 25.22
C ALA A 445 14.60 9.26 25.16
N SER A 446 14.76 7.96 25.48
CA SER A 446 16.05 7.26 25.46
C SER A 446 16.62 7.03 24.05
N ILE A 447 15.76 6.96 23.02
CA ILE A 447 16.21 6.78 21.63
C ILE A 447 16.87 8.06 21.10
N ASP A 448 18.09 7.91 20.58
CA ASP A 448 18.89 8.99 20.00
C ASP A 448 18.22 9.65 18.78
N SER A 449 17.90 10.94 18.92
CA SER A 449 17.20 11.73 17.89
C SER A 449 18.11 12.06 16.70
N GLU A 450 19.44 11.96 16.84
CA GLU A 450 20.38 12.20 15.75
C GLU A 450 20.38 11.04 14.74
N LYS A 451 20.11 9.81 15.21
CA LYS A 451 20.07 8.62 14.37
C LYS A 451 18.73 8.37 13.67
N ILE A 452 17.61 8.82 14.25
CA ILE A 452 16.26 8.52 13.74
C ILE A 452 15.29 9.70 13.90
N TYR A 453 14.38 9.89 12.95
CA TYR A 453 13.25 10.82 13.13
C TYR A 453 12.17 10.15 13.99
N LYS A 454 11.69 10.85 15.02
CA LYS A 454 10.72 10.30 15.98
C LYS A 454 9.32 10.89 15.74
N VAL A 455 8.35 10.02 15.54
CA VAL A 455 6.92 10.35 15.47
C VAL A 455 6.25 9.77 16.72
N GLY A 456 5.87 10.63 17.66
CA GLY A 456 5.26 10.22 18.92
C GLY A 456 3.74 10.09 18.80
N PHE A 457 3.15 9.07 19.43
CA PHE A 457 1.70 9.01 19.62
C PHE A 457 1.35 9.35 21.06
N LYS A 458 0.28 10.12 21.24
CA LYS A 458 -0.24 10.49 22.55
C LYS A 458 -1.75 10.29 22.54
N ALA A 459 -2.27 9.59 23.55
CA ALA A 459 -3.70 9.51 23.79
C ALA A 459 -4.03 10.31 25.06
N GLU A 460 -5.05 11.16 24.99
CA GLU A 460 -5.53 11.97 26.11
C GLU A 460 -7.05 11.86 26.16
N SER A 461 -7.60 11.49 27.32
CA SER A 461 -9.04 11.53 27.53
C SER A 461 -9.47 12.96 27.82
N ILE A 462 -10.39 13.49 27.01
CA ILE A 462 -10.92 14.85 27.13
C ILE A 462 -12.38 14.82 27.58
N THR A 463 -12.78 15.78 28.40
CA THR A 463 -14.18 16.03 28.77
C THR A 463 -14.63 17.39 28.25
N GLN A 464 -15.92 17.50 27.90
CA GLN A 464 -16.51 18.79 27.54
C GLN A 464 -16.83 19.55 28.82
N LYS A 465 -16.45 20.83 28.89
CA LYS A 465 -16.76 21.72 30.02
C LYS A 465 -18.25 21.66 30.35
N ASN A 466 -18.63 20.96 31.40
CA ASN A 466 -19.90 21.16 32.08
C ASN A 466 -19.66 22.15 33.21
N GLU A 467 -20.48 23.19 33.25
CA GLU A 467 -20.43 24.21 34.28
C GLU A 467 -20.54 23.56 35.67
N LYS A 468 -19.55 23.85 36.53
CA LYS A 468 -19.47 23.51 37.96
C LYS A 468 -19.06 22.07 38.30
N ASN A 469 -17.77 21.75 38.12
CA ASN A 469 -16.86 21.29 39.19
C ASN A 469 -15.47 20.96 38.62
N ALA A 470 -14.43 21.20 39.43
CA ALA A 470 -13.02 21.26 39.05
C ALA A 470 -12.38 19.88 38.71
N THR A 471 -11.27 19.94 37.97
CA THR A 471 -10.36 18.86 37.48
C THR A 471 -10.84 18.05 36.26
N GLU A 472 -10.90 18.71 35.11
CA GLU A 472 -11.21 18.07 33.83
C GLU A 472 -10.14 18.40 32.78
N ASN A 473 -9.61 17.38 32.09
CA ASN A 473 -8.57 17.51 31.06
C ASN A 473 -9.20 18.08 29.78
N THR A 474 -8.87 19.33 29.44
CA THR A 474 -9.42 20.01 28.26
C THR A 474 -8.64 19.65 26.99
N LEU A 475 -9.18 20.00 25.82
CA LEU A 475 -8.43 19.88 24.56
C LEU A 475 -7.15 20.73 24.58
N GLU A 476 -7.18 21.90 25.22
CA GLU A 476 -6.00 22.78 25.36
C GLU A 476 -4.90 22.11 26.19
N ASP A 477 -5.26 21.43 27.28
CA ASP A 477 -4.32 20.67 28.12
C ASP A 477 -3.70 19.50 27.34
N ALA A 478 -4.52 18.76 26.59
CA ALA A 478 -4.07 17.67 25.74
C ALA A 478 -3.08 18.16 24.65
N LEU A 479 -3.38 19.28 23.99
CA LEU A 479 -2.50 19.91 23.01
C LEU A 479 -1.21 20.43 23.66
N LYS A 480 -1.28 21.03 24.85
CA LYS A 480 -0.10 21.46 25.61
C LYS A 480 0.82 20.29 25.94
N ASN A 481 0.28 19.15 26.34
CA ASN A 481 1.06 17.94 26.60
C ASN A 481 1.66 17.35 25.32
N ALA A 482 0.93 17.35 24.20
CA ALA A 482 1.45 16.95 22.90
C ALA A 482 2.60 17.87 22.43
N LYS A 483 2.47 19.19 22.59
CA LYS A 483 3.52 20.17 22.25
C LYS A 483 4.81 19.92 23.03
N LYS A 484 4.74 19.52 24.31
CA LYS A 484 5.95 19.19 25.11
C LYS A 484 6.78 18.07 24.49
N MET A 485 6.16 17.06 23.85
CA MET A 485 6.89 15.96 23.23
C MET A 485 7.80 16.39 22.06
N LEU A 486 7.49 17.51 21.40
CA LEU A 486 8.30 18.08 20.31
C LEU A 486 9.59 18.74 20.80
N ARG A 487 9.64 19.18 22.07
CA ARG A 487 10.85 19.81 22.64
C ARG A 487 12.00 18.81 22.73
N ARG A 488 13.23 19.31 22.78
CA ARG A 488 14.42 18.46 22.92
C ARG A 488 14.40 17.73 24.26
N VAL A 489 15.09 16.59 24.33
CA VAL A 489 15.14 15.76 25.56
C VAL A 489 15.74 16.53 26.74
N ASN A 490 16.79 17.33 26.50
CA ASN A 490 17.41 18.19 27.50
C ASN A 490 16.51 19.36 27.97
N GLU A 491 15.41 19.65 27.27
CA GLU A 491 14.41 20.67 27.64
C GLU A 491 13.16 20.04 28.27
N GLY A 492 13.22 18.76 28.65
CA GLY A 492 12.10 18.01 29.22
C GLY A 492 11.08 17.52 28.19
N GLY A 493 11.43 17.54 26.90
CA GLY A 493 10.63 16.94 25.83
C GLY A 493 11.08 15.52 25.46
N LYS A 494 10.66 15.06 24.28
CA LYS A 494 11.00 13.71 23.77
C LYS A 494 11.78 13.75 22.45
N GLY A 495 12.09 14.95 21.93
CA GLY A 495 12.78 15.12 20.65
C GLY A 495 11.98 14.62 19.44
N CYS A 496 10.65 14.64 19.52
CA CYS A 496 9.80 14.22 18.41
C CYS A 496 9.86 15.25 17.26
N SER A 497 9.96 14.76 16.03
CA SER A 497 9.78 15.58 14.82
C SER A 497 8.30 15.88 14.59
N CYS A 498 7.43 14.88 14.84
CA CYS A 498 5.99 15.00 14.74
C CYS A 498 5.30 14.32 15.94
N VAL A 499 4.09 14.76 16.27
CA VAL A 499 3.24 14.14 17.30
C VAL A 499 1.83 13.92 16.76
N CYS A 500 1.31 12.71 16.93
CA CYS A 500 -0.07 12.32 16.65
C CYS A 500 -0.85 12.26 17.97
N LEU A 501 -1.67 13.27 18.24
CA LEU A 501 -2.53 13.34 19.41
C LEU A 501 -3.91 12.76 19.09
N ASN A 502 -4.28 11.69 19.79
CA ASN A 502 -5.63 11.15 19.82
C ASN A 502 -6.37 11.71 21.05
N ALA A 503 -7.25 12.68 20.83
CA ALA A 503 -8.09 13.27 21.88
C ALA A 503 -9.41 12.49 21.98
N ILE A 504 -9.51 11.63 22.98
CA ILE A 504 -10.61 10.66 23.15
C ILE A 504 -11.69 11.27 24.03
N SER A 505 -12.93 11.41 23.53
CA SER A 505 -14.07 11.83 24.35
C SER A 505 -14.98 10.64 24.67
N LYS A 506 -15.70 10.68 25.81
CA LYS A 506 -16.68 9.61 26.17
C LYS A 506 -17.77 9.38 25.12
N SER A 507 -18.01 10.34 24.23
CA SER A 507 -18.99 10.28 23.14
C SER A 507 -18.41 9.87 21.78
N SER A 508 -17.07 9.76 21.63
CA SER A 508 -16.44 9.40 20.36
C SER A 508 -15.26 8.44 20.52
N THR A 509 -15.34 7.30 19.84
CA THR A 509 -14.30 6.26 19.65
C THR A 509 -13.77 5.56 20.91
N PRO A 510 -14.37 4.44 21.35
CA PRO A 510 -13.77 3.56 22.35
C PRO A 510 -12.42 2.98 21.88
N PHE A 511 -11.52 2.68 22.83
CA PHE A 511 -10.28 1.97 22.54
C PHE A 511 -10.55 0.68 21.77
N GLY A 512 -9.93 0.53 20.59
CA GLY A 512 -10.11 -0.64 19.72
C GLY A 512 -11.11 -0.49 18.57
N ALA A 513 -11.79 0.66 18.45
CA ALA A 513 -12.63 1.01 17.30
C ALA A 513 -11.83 0.99 15.98
N GLU A 514 -12.50 0.70 14.86
CA GLU A 514 -11.91 0.68 13.50
C GLU A 514 -11.66 2.08 12.92
N ASP A 515 -12.38 3.07 13.45
CA ASP A 515 -12.24 4.47 13.07
C ASP A 515 -11.56 5.27 14.19
N ASN A 516 -10.85 6.34 13.81
CA ASN A 516 -10.15 7.19 14.76
C ASN A 516 -10.06 8.65 14.25
N SER A 517 -9.58 9.57 15.08
CA SER A 517 -9.27 10.95 14.68
C SER A 517 -7.95 11.40 15.30
N PHE A 518 -7.28 12.38 14.70
CA PHE A 518 -5.99 12.86 15.19
C PHE A 518 -5.82 14.37 15.04
N TYR A 519 -5.18 14.98 16.02
CA TYR A 519 -4.50 16.26 15.87
C TYR A 519 -3.03 15.96 15.59
N LEU A 520 -2.49 16.53 14.52
CA LEU A 520 -1.09 16.36 14.11
C LEU A 520 -0.32 17.65 14.37
N LEU A 521 0.82 17.50 15.04
CA LEU A 521 1.69 18.59 15.44
C LEU A 521 3.11 18.34 14.94
N ASP A 522 3.81 19.40 14.58
CA ASP A 522 5.26 19.41 14.37
C ASP A 522 5.90 20.66 14.97
N SER A 523 7.18 20.89 14.73
CA SER A 523 7.93 22.01 15.33
C SER A 523 7.28 23.39 15.13
N ARG A 524 6.46 23.60 14.09
CA ARG A 524 5.77 24.87 13.86
C ARG A 524 4.76 25.19 14.97
N ALA A 525 4.15 24.15 15.56
CA ALA A 525 3.19 24.30 16.65
C ALA A 525 3.80 24.86 17.96
N LEU A 526 5.14 24.91 18.07
CA LEU A 526 5.85 25.50 19.20
C LEU A 526 5.92 27.03 19.15
N HIS A 527 5.70 27.66 17.99
CA HIS A 527 5.83 29.10 17.81
C HIS A 527 4.52 29.89 18.03
N ASP A 528 3.38 29.21 18.15
CA ASP A 528 2.09 29.84 18.46
C ASP A 528 1.95 30.09 19.98
N GLU A 529 2.32 31.30 20.43
CA GLU A 529 1.96 31.85 21.75
C GLU A 529 0.80 32.87 21.69
N SER A 530 0.29 33.20 20.49
CA SER A 530 -0.92 34.04 20.33
C SER A 530 -2.20 33.21 20.49
N SER A 531 -3.30 33.90 20.82
CA SER A 531 -4.63 33.34 21.12
C SER A 531 -5.28 32.50 20.02
N ASP A 532 -4.69 32.42 18.82
CA ASP A 532 -5.14 31.62 17.68
C ASP A 532 -4.32 30.32 17.55
N ALA A 533 -4.15 29.60 18.65
CA ALA A 533 -3.27 28.43 18.84
C ALA A 533 -3.52 27.19 17.93
N CYS A 534 -4.39 27.31 16.94
CA CYS A 534 -4.89 26.22 16.08
C CYS A 534 -4.42 26.27 14.62
N GLU A 535 -3.80 27.35 14.13
CA GLU A 535 -3.43 27.45 12.70
C GLU A 535 -2.34 26.45 12.29
N ASN A 536 -1.39 26.14 13.17
CA ASN A 536 -0.29 25.22 12.89
C ASN A 536 -0.54 23.76 13.31
N ILE A 537 -1.80 23.41 13.63
CA ILE A 537 -2.20 22.06 14.07
C ILE A 537 -3.16 21.46 13.05
N ALA A 538 -2.79 20.35 12.43
CA ALA A 538 -3.64 19.71 11.42
C ALA A 538 -4.62 18.73 12.08
N PHE A 539 -5.92 18.93 11.87
CA PHE A 539 -6.96 17.99 12.33
C PHE A 539 -7.36 17.00 11.23
N LEU A 540 -7.26 15.71 11.56
CA LEU A 540 -7.76 14.58 10.79
C LEU A 540 -9.09 14.11 11.41
N PRO A 541 -10.21 14.18 10.67
CA PRO A 541 -11.53 13.81 11.18
C PRO A 541 -11.67 12.29 11.37
N LEU A 542 -12.81 11.87 11.93
CA LEU A 542 -13.12 10.45 12.12
C LEU A 542 -13.11 9.69 10.78
N GLN A 543 -12.13 8.81 10.59
CA GLN A 543 -11.93 8.00 9.39
C GLN A 543 -11.37 6.63 9.77
N SER A 544 -11.32 5.71 8.81
CA SER A 544 -10.71 4.40 9.05
C SER A 544 -9.22 4.54 9.38
N LYS A 545 -8.69 3.65 10.23
CA LYS A 545 -7.26 3.68 10.62
C LYS A 545 -6.30 3.69 9.44
N LEU A 546 -6.63 2.96 8.36
CA LEU A 546 -5.79 2.89 7.16
C LEU A 546 -5.75 4.23 6.42
N GLU A 547 -6.90 4.91 6.30
CA GLU A 547 -6.96 6.23 5.66
C GLU A 547 -6.19 7.29 6.45
N LEU A 548 -6.39 7.32 7.78
CA LEU A 548 -5.61 8.17 8.66
C LEU A 548 -4.11 7.90 8.55
N SER A 549 -3.74 6.63 8.37
CA SER A 549 -2.32 6.25 8.26
C SER A 549 -1.65 6.85 7.02
N TYR A 550 -2.34 6.88 5.87
CA TYR A 550 -1.83 7.59 4.68
C TYR A 550 -1.67 9.09 4.96
N GLN A 551 -2.66 9.74 5.58
CA GLN A 551 -2.59 11.17 5.90
C GLN A 551 -1.51 11.50 6.95
N ILE A 552 -1.30 10.63 7.93
CA ILE A 552 -0.21 10.74 8.91
C ILE A 552 1.14 10.67 8.19
N LEU A 553 1.31 9.71 7.27
CA LEU A 553 2.55 9.58 6.48
C LEU A 553 2.78 10.82 5.60
N ASP A 554 1.74 11.36 4.97
CA ASP A 554 1.84 12.59 4.17
C ASP A 554 2.22 13.82 5.03
N PHE A 555 1.65 13.93 6.24
CA PHE A 555 2.01 14.97 7.20
C PHE A 555 3.47 14.86 7.64
N VAL A 556 3.90 13.65 8.04
CA VAL A 556 5.28 13.39 8.46
C VAL A 556 6.26 13.69 7.33
N GLN A 557 5.97 13.24 6.10
CA GLN A 557 6.77 13.59 4.94
C GLN A 557 6.86 15.11 4.74
N SER A 558 5.71 15.80 4.77
CA SER A 558 5.65 17.25 4.54
C SER A 558 6.47 18.02 5.58
N SER A 559 6.34 17.64 6.85
CA SER A 559 7.07 18.20 7.98
C SER A 559 8.59 18.00 7.84
N LEU A 560 9.02 16.76 7.57
CA LEU A 560 10.44 16.43 7.42
C LEU A 560 11.08 17.05 6.15
N GLN A 561 10.28 17.45 5.17
CA GLN A 561 10.72 18.20 3.98
C GLN A 561 10.63 19.73 4.14
N GLY A 562 10.14 20.24 5.29
CA GLY A 562 9.95 21.67 5.53
C GLY A 562 8.84 22.31 4.68
N SER A 563 7.89 21.51 4.20
CA SER A 563 6.77 21.95 3.37
C SER A 563 5.47 22.07 4.17
N VAL A 564 4.53 22.89 3.69
CA VAL A 564 3.20 23.02 4.29
C VAL A 564 2.40 21.78 3.98
N PHE A 565 1.83 21.17 5.02
CA PHE A 565 0.89 20.06 4.84
C PHE A 565 -0.40 20.63 4.25
N THR A 566 -0.56 20.51 2.94
CA THR A 566 -1.87 20.68 2.29
C THR A 566 -2.53 19.31 2.30
N LYS A 567 -3.81 19.22 2.68
CA LYS A 567 -4.62 18.00 2.51
C LYS A 567 -4.66 17.66 1.02
N SER A 568 -3.65 16.91 0.56
CA SER A 568 -3.40 16.61 -0.85
C SER A 568 -4.09 15.30 -1.18
N LEU A 569 -5.28 15.37 -1.76
CA LEU A 569 -5.83 14.26 -2.52
C LEU A 569 -4.85 13.89 -3.63
N SER A 570 -4.39 12.63 -3.64
CA SER A 570 -3.72 11.94 -4.75
C SER A 570 -2.44 12.57 -5.30
N SER A 571 -1.37 11.78 -5.28
CA SER A 571 -0.11 12.03 -5.94
C SER A 571 -0.27 12.22 -7.46
N THR A 572 -0.21 13.46 -7.92
CA THR A 572 0.50 13.89 -9.14
C THR A 572 0.60 15.42 -9.11
N LYS A 573 1.67 15.97 -8.50
CA LYS A 573 2.09 17.34 -8.81
C LYS A 573 2.72 17.32 -10.20
N SER A 574 1.98 17.73 -11.23
CA SER A 574 2.60 18.15 -12.48
C SER A 574 3.36 19.45 -12.20
N ASN A 575 4.68 19.43 -12.33
CA ASN A 575 5.49 20.64 -12.34
C ASN A 575 5.12 21.47 -13.57
N THR A 576 4.23 22.44 -13.43
CA THR A 576 4.19 23.59 -14.31
C THR A 576 5.29 24.55 -13.85
N ALA A 577 6.38 24.55 -14.60
CA ALA A 577 7.46 25.51 -14.46
C ALA A 577 6.89 26.93 -14.53
N LYS A 578 7.28 27.75 -13.56
CA LYS A 578 7.20 29.21 -13.65
C LYS A 578 7.97 29.65 -14.91
N ASN A 579 7.26 30.11 -15.92
CA ASN A 579 7.83 31.04 -16.89
C ASN A 579 7.30 32.43 -16.57
N LYS A 580 8.26 33.35 -16.42
CA LYS A 580 8.09 34.79 -16.49
C LYS A 580 7.48 35.20 -17.82
#